data_AF-A0A3B8YVC3-F1
#
_entry.id   AF-A0A3B8YVC3-F1
#
_cell.length_a   1.000
_cell.length_b   1.000
_cell.length_c   1.000
_cell.angle_alpha   90.00
_cell.angle_beta   90.00
_cell.angle_gamma   90.00
#
_symmetry.space_group_name_H-M   'P 1'
#
loop_
_entity.id
_entity.type
_entity.pdbx_description
1 polymer ?
#
loop_
_entity_poly.entity_id
_entity_poly.type
_entity_poly.pdbx_seq_one_letter_code
_entity_poly.pdbx_strand_id
1 'polypeptide(L)'
;MIGDSLAPMRLAVYKVIEELPKNKDYTNFDPRTKSDMSNPLGTKTFTGKNNTYRTETYYTGNTTQTVKIYEIYTELPKSIGQSFLDEFKKPDHGELKNTDTFRKFFPGLYITTNFGNSTILNVNLTSLNIFYKYLDPKGSSQKTDTIRTSEFRLNITPEVTQINHIQNNNDQLLAPNDKGTFVKSPAGVNTEVTFPISEIYSKLTNRSLNQARLMVYALPEANQDEKVKLSPPDHLLLVNKDSLKGFFENRRLHDNVTSFYASFDKETYSYNFGNIAAMINYYKRQKKEAFDLTYYLVPVDITFTTTGGSYYSPGTSTPTAIYNQMKPSAVMLENKPEKLKLDIIYSSF
;
A
#
# COMPACT_ATOMS: atom_id res chain seq x y z
N MET A 1 -11.27 6.09 1.09
CA MET A 1 -10.81 7.17 1.97
C MET A 1 -10.92 6.70 3.41
N ILE A 2 -10.00 7.11 4.27
CA ILE A 2 -9.98 6.81 5.72
C ILE A 2 -9.76 8.12 6.48
N GLY A 3 -10.40 8.26 7.64
CA GLY A 3 -10.33 9.44 8.50
C GLY A 3 -11.51 10.40 8.35
N ASP A 4 -11.38 11.60 8.89
CA ASP A 4 -12.46 12.60 8.89
C ASP A 4 -12.69 13.14 7.48
N SER A 5 -13.83 12.80 6.90
CA SER A 5 -14.20 13.21 5.54
C SER A 5 -14.46 14.71 5.36
N LEU A 6 -14.73 15.43 6.45
CA LEU A 6 -15.09 16.84 6.43
C LEU A 6 -13.93 17.75 6.87
N ALA A 7 -12.85 17.17 7.38
CA ALA A 7 -11.66 17.91 7.74
C ALA A 7 -11.05 18.58 6.50
N PRO A 8 -10.68 19.88 6.59
CA PRO A 8 -10.06 20.59 5.50
C PRO A 8 -8.62 20.09 5.29
N MET A 9 -8.31 19.77 4.05
CA MET A 9 -6.99 19.39 3.56
C MET A 9 -6.58 20.37 2.44
N ARG A 10 -5.30 20.50 2.14
CA ARG A 10 -4.83 21.28 0.98
C ARG A 10 -3.88 20.49 0.10
N LEU A 11 -4.30 20.27 -1.13
CA LEU A 11 -3.47 19.73 -2.21
C LEU A 11 -2.49 20.81 -2.68
N ALA A 12 -1.25 20.40 -2.95
CA ALA A 12 -0.20 21.20 -3.55
C ALA A 12 0.50 20.38 -4.65
N VAL A 13 0.75 21.03 -5.78
CA VAL A 13 1.41 20.42 -6.94
C VAL A 13 2.76 21.09 -7.15
N TYR A 14 3.81 20.31 -7.27
CA TYR A 14 5.18 20.78 -7.53
C TYR A 14 5.71 20.20 -8.83
N LYS A 15 6.64 20.91 -9.46
CA LYS A 15 7.32 20.42 -10.67
C LYS A 15 8.37 19.38 -10.28
N VAL A 16 8.36 18.22 -10.93
CA VAL A 16 9.51 17.30 -10.87
C VAL A 16 10.58 17.83 -11.82
N ILE A 17 11.81 17.95 -11.33
CA ILE A 17 12.93 18.58 -12.05
C ILE A 17 13.95 17.58 -12.59
N GLU A 18 13.87 16.31 -12.18
CA GLU A 18 14.76 15.23 -12.61
C GLU A 18 13.99 13.91 -12.68
N GLU A 19 14.40 12.98 -13.55
CA GLU A 19 13.76 11.67 -13.68
C GLU A 19 13.70 10.94 -12.32
N LEU A 20 12.52 10.44 -11.98
CA LEU A 20 12.34 9.66 -10.77
C LEU A 20 13.06 8.30 -10.88
N PRO A 21 13.62 7.79 -9.77
CA PRO A 21 14.30 6.50 -9.79
C PRO A 21 13.35 5.38 -10.22
N LYS A 22 13.82 4.55 -11.15
CA LYS A 22 13.13 3.33 -11.57
C LYS A 22 13.22 2.29 -10.45
N ASN A 23 12.20 1.42 -10.34
CA ASN A 23 12.16 0.29 -9.40
C ASN A 23 12.23 0.68 -7.91
N LYS A 24 11.54 1.77 -7.53
CA LYS A 24 11.28 2.07 -6.11
C LYS A 24 9.88 1.56 -5.75
N ASP A 25 9.83 0.27 -5.40
CA ASP A 25 8.58 -0.43 -5.05
C ASP A 25 8.05 -0.08 -3.64
N TYR A 26 8.70 0.86 -2.95
CA TYR A 26 8.44 1.23 -1.56
C TYR A 26 8.21 2.73 -1.39
N THR A 27 7.55 3.09 -0.30
CA THR A 27 7.20 4.48 0.04
C THR A 27 8.35 5.32 0.60
N ASN A 28 9.55 4.74 0.69
CA ASN A 28 10.70 5.31 1.40
C ASN A 28 11.54 6.29 0.56
N PHE A 29 11.29 6.39 -0.74
CA PHE A 29 11.88 7.44 -1.56
C PHE A 29 11.20 8.77 -1.26
N ASP A 30 11.98 9.82 -1.03
CA ASP A 30 11.49 11.18 -0.80
C ASP A 30 11.43 11.97 -2.13
N PRO A 31 10.22 12.20 -2.70
CA PRO A 31 10.08 12.89 -3.98
C PRO A 31 10.51 14.37 -3.93
N ARG A 32 10.60 14.96 -2.74
CA ARG A 32 11.05 16.36 -2.56
C ARG A 32 12.48 16.56 -3.05
N THR A 33 13.30 15.50 -3.01
CA THR A 33 14.71 15.54 -3.46
C THR A 33 14.86 15.69 -4.97
N LYS A 34 13.79 15.44 -5.75
CA LYS A 34 13.76 15.52 -7.22
C LYS A 34 12.70 16.51 -7.71
N SER A 35 12.19 17.35 -6.82
CA SER A 35 11.11 18.31 -7.12
C SER A 35 11.54 19.72 -6.77
N ASP A 36 11.06 20.71 -7.52
CA ASP A 36 11.16 22.11 -7.16
C ASP A 36 10.16 22.40 -6.04
N MET A 37 10.66 22.44 -4.81
CA MET A 37 9.87 22.71 -3.60
C MET A 37 9.79 24.20 -3.25
N SER A 38 10.34 25.10 -4.08
CA SER A 38 10.37 26.54 -3.78
C SER A 38 8.97 27.14 -3.72
N ASN A 39 8.11 26.79 -4.68
CA ASN A 39 6.72 27.22 -4.76
C ASN A 39 5.85 26.16 -5.44
N PRO A 40 4.63 25.90 -4.96
CA PRO A 40 3.70 25.04 -5.66
C PRO A 40 3.23 25.68 -6.97
N LEU A 41 3.15 24.89 -8.03
CA LEU A 41 2.53 25.25 -9.31
C LEU A 41 1.03 25.54 -9.15
N GLY A 42 0.37 24.81 -8.25
CA GLY A 42 -1.05 24.97 -7.96
C GLY A 42 -1.38 24.44 -6.59
N THR A 43 -2.41 25.00 -5.96
CA THR A 43 -2.95 24.50 -4.69
C THR A 43 -4.47 24.44 -4.72
N LYS A 44 -5.05 23.56 -3.90
CA LYS A 44 -6.51 23.46 -3.75
C LYS A 44 -6.87 22.99 -2.36
N THR A 45 -7.69 23.77 -1.66
CA THR A 45 -8.36 23.30 -0.43
C THR A 45 -9.49 22.36 -0.82
N PHE A 46 -9.58 21.22 -0.12
CA PHE A 46 -10.61 20.22 -0.33
C PHE A 46 -10.97 19.54 0.99
N THR A 47 -12.13 18.88 1.00
CA THR A 47 -12.54 17.90 1.99
C THR A 47 -12.65 16.55 1.31
N GLY A 48 -12.48 15.46 2.06
CA GLY A 48 -12.55 14.11 1.51
C GLY A 48 -13.91 13.76 0.90
N LYS A 49 -15.01 14.26 1.48
CA LYS A 49 -16.31 14.37 0.83
C LYS A 49 -16.56 15.81 0.45
N ASN A 50 -16.57 16.11 -0.84
CA ASN A 50 -16.78 17.46 -1.37
C ASN A 50 -17.97 17.50 -2.35
N ASN A 51 -18.33 18.69 -2.85
CA ASN A 51 -19.46 18.87 -3.76
C ASN A 51 -19.12 18.63 -5.24
N THR A 52 -17.85 18.40 -5.56
CA THR A 52 -17.36 18.14 -6.91
C THR A 52 -17.12 16.65 -7.06
N TYR A 53 -18.09 15.94 -7.65
CA TYR A 53 -17.97 14.50 -7.86
C TYR A 53 -18.65 14.10 -9.16
N ARG A 54 -18.18 13.00 -9.72
CA ARG A 54 -18.89 12.25 -10.74
C ARG A 54 -19.49 10.98 -10.15
N THR A 55 -20.41 10.40 -10.88
CA THR A 55 -21.04 9.13 -10.52
C THR A 55 -20.59 8.07 -11.50
N GLU A 56 -20.11 6.95 -10.97
CA GLU A 56 -19.78 5.76 -11.76
C GLU A 56 -20.71 4.62 -11.36
N THR A 57 -21.23 3.90 -12.36
CA THR A 57 -22.14 2.78 -12.16
C THR A 57 -21.44 1.50 -12.59
N TYR A 58 -21.32 0.57 -11.66
CA TYR A 58 -20.71 -0.74 -11.85
C TYR A 58 -21.80 -1.81 -11.89
N TYR A 59 -21.69 -2.73 -12.85
CA TYR A 59 -22.60 -3.86 -13.03
C TYR A 59 -21.84 -5.16 -12.73
N THR A 60 -22.24 -5.85 -11.65
CA THR A 60 -21.71 -7.17 -11.27
C THR A 60 -22.86 -8.16 -11.19
N GLY A 61 -22.99 -9.02 -12.19
CA GLY A 61 -24.13 -9.94 -12.31
C GLY A 61 -25.46 -9.17 -12.27
N ASN A 62 -26.30 -9.47 -11.27
CA ASN A 62 -27.59 -8.80 -11.06
C ASN A 62 -27.51 -7.60 -10.11
N THR A 63 -26.32 -7.23 -9.64
CA THR A 63 -26.12 -6.11 -8.72
C THR A 63 -25.64 -4.89 -9.51
N THR A 64 -26.37 -3.79 -9.37
CA THR A 64 -25.93 -2.47 -9.84
C THR A 64 -25.45 -1.68 -8.64
N GLN A 65 -24.21 -1.20 -8.69
CA GLN A 65 -23.64 -0.35 -7.64
C GLN A 65 -23.26 1.01 -8.23
N THR A 66 -23.84 2.06 -7.66
CA THR A 66 -23.54 3.44 -8.02
C THR A 66 -22.61 4.05 -6.98
N VAL A 67 -21.44 4.51 -7.40
CA VAL A 67 -20.40 5.06 -6.52
C VAL A 67 -20.11 6.51 -6.90
N LYS A 68 -19.98 7.37 -5.88
CA LYS A 68 -19.51 8.75 -6.08
C LYS A 68 -17.99 8.77 -6.07
N ILE A 69 -17.41 9.30 -7.13
CA ILE A 69 -15.97 9.58 -7.24
C ILE A 69 -15.78 11.08 -7.05
N TYR A 70 -15.25 11.47 -5.91
CA TYR A 70 -14.95 12.88 -5.59
C TYR A 70 -13.71 13.33 -6.35
N GLU A 71 -13.79 14.52 -6.93
CA GLU A 71 -12.77 15.09 -7.81
C GLU A 71 -12.17 16.33 -7.16
N ILE A 72 -10.86 16.50 -7.32
CA ILE A 72 -10.10 17.63 -6.77
C ILE A 72 -9.30 18.23 -7.92
N TYR A 73 -9.62 19.48 -8.25
CA TYR A 73 -8.98 20.21 -9.35
C TYR A 73 -8.19 21.40 -8.83
N THR A 74 -6.99 21.60 -9.36
CA THR A 74 -6.20 22.82 -9.19
C THR A 74 -5.76 23.31 -10.57
N GLU A 75 -5.82 24.62 -10.78
CA GLU A 75 -5.27 25.22 -11.99
C GLU A 75 -3.75 25.29 -11.86
N LEU A 76 -3.05 24.90 -12.92
CA LEU A 76 -1.61 25.06 -13.04
C LEU A 76 -1.28 26.27 -13.93
N PRO A 77 -0.05 26.80 -13.88
CA PRO A 77 0.33 27.97 -14.66
C PRO A 77 0.20 27.71 -16.16
N LYS A 78 -0.37 28.67 -16.90
CA LYS A 78 -0.52 28.59 -18.37
C LYS A 78 0.80 28.39 -19.10
N SER A 79 1.93 28.77 -18.49
CA SER A 79 3.27 28.56 -19.02
C SER A 79 3.59 27.08 -19.27
N ILE A 80 3.00 26.15 -18.50
CA ILE A 80 3.14 24.71 -18.77
C ILE A 80 2.46 24.35 -20.09
N GLY A 81 1.19 24.75 -20.28
CA GLY A 81 0.50 24.52 -21.54
C GLY A 81 1.21 25.18 -22.73
N GLN A 82 1.75 26.39 -22.52
CA GLN A 82 2.53 27.11 -23.53
C GLN A 82 3.81 26.35 -23.89
N SER A 83 4.55 25.80 -22.92
CA SER A 83 5.77 25.05 -23.22
C SER A 83 5.49 23.79 -24.04
N PHE A 84 4.38 23.09 -23.76
CA PHE A 84 3.94 21.96 -24.58
C PHE A 84 3.62 22.38 -26.02
N LEU A 85 2.92 23.51 -26.20
CA LEU A 85 2.61 24.03 -27.53
C LEU A 85 3.88 24.46 -28.29
N ASP A 86 4.81 25.11 -27.61
CA ASP A 86 6.08 25.55 -28.20
C ASP A 86 6.94 24.35 -28.60
N GLU A 87 7.00 23.31 -27.77
CA GLU A 87 7.70 22.05 -28.09
C GLU A 87 7.07 21.34 -29.29
N PHE A 88 5.73 21.25 -29.31
CA PHE A 88 4.99 20.63 -30.41
C PHE A 88 5.22 21.31 -31.77
N LYS A 89 5.46 22.63 -31.77
CA LYS A 89 5.73 23.43 -32.97
C LYS A 89 7.15 23.29 -33.52
N LYS A 90 8.09 22.70 -32.76
CA LYS A 90 9.45 22.43 -33.26
C LYS A 90 9.41 21.38 -34.39
N PRO A 91 10.46 21.32 -35.24
CA PRO A 91 10.59 20.24 -36.21
C PRO A 91 10.47 18.86 -35.55
N ASP A 92 9.73 17.94 -36.18
CA ASP A 92 9.49 16.58 -35.66
C ASP A 92 8.86 16.58 -34.25
N HIS A 93 8.12 17.63 -33.87
CA HIS A 93 7.50 17.82 -32.55
C HIS A 93 8.50 17.82 -31.38
N GLY A 94 9.78 18.11 -31.65
CA GLY A 94 10.82 18.27 -30.63
C GLY A 94 10.96 17.07 -29.71
N GLU A 95 10.96 17.31 -28.40
CA GLU A 95 11.06 16.28 -27.37
C GLU A 95 9.75 15.50 -27.17
N LEU A 96 8.62 15.89 -27.78
CA LEU A 96 7.34 15.17 -27.64
C LEU A 96 7.21 13.94 -28.53
N LYS A 97 8.15 13.73 -29.47
CA LYS A 97 8.05 12.69 -30.50
C LYS A 97 8.09 11.26 -30.01
N ASN A 98 8.69 11.01 -28.83
CA ASN A 98 8.73 9.70 -28.21
C ASN A 98 8.83 9.81 -26.68
N THR A 99 8.60 8.68 -26.02
CA THR A 99 8.54 8.58 -24.56
C THR A 99 9.84 8.97 -23.86
N ASP A 100 11.01 8.65 -24.41
CA ASP A 100 12.29 8.89 -23.75
C ASP A 100 12.66 10.38 -23.74
N THR A 101 12.42 11.08 -24.85
CA THR A 101 12.61 12.53 -24.90
C THR A 101 11.52 13.25 -24.12
N PHE A 102 10.28 12.74 -24.16
CA PHE A 102 9.16 13.33 -23.43
C PHE A 102 9.42 13.35 -21.91
N ARG A 103 10.00 12.28 -21.34
CA ARG A 103 10.36 12.21 -19.92
C ARG A 103 11.41 13.24 -19.52
N LYS A 104 12.26 13.69 -20.45
CA LYS A 104 13.24 14.76 -20.20
C LYS A 104 12.57 16.13 -20.23
N PHE A 105 11.71 16.35 -21.23
CA PHE A 105 10.92 17.57 -21.37
C PHE A 105 10.01 17.83 -20.17
N PHE A 106 9.27 16.80 -19.75
CA PHE A 106 8.32 16.84 -18.66
C PHE A 106 8.54 15.66 -17.71
N PRO A 107 9.49 15.79 -16.75
CA PRO A 107 9.78 14.72 -15.78
C PRO A 107 8.59 14.32 -14.91
N GLY A 108 7.63 15.23 -14.71
CA GLY A 108 6.35 14.96 -14.08
C GLY A 108 5.93 16.00 -13.05
N LEU A 109 4.96 15.62 -12.23
CA LEU A 109 4.41 16.43 -11.14
C LEU A 109 4.48 15.66 -9.83
N TYR A 110 4.90 16.33 -8.78
CA TYR A 110 4.80 15.83 -7.41
C TYR A 110 3.55 16.42 -6.76
N ILE A 111 2.55 15.56 -6.52
CA ILE A 111 1.27 15.94 -5.93
C ILE A 111 1.27 15.48 -4.47
N THR A 112 1.02 16.40 -3.56
CA THR A 112 1.08 16.14 -2.12
C THR A 112 0.08 17.00 -1.37
N THR A 113 -0.02 16.79 -0.06
CA THR A 113 -0.78 17.64 0.85
C THR A 113 0.16 18.46 1.72
N ASN A 114 -0.03 19.78 1.76
CA ASN A 114 0.79 20.68 2.59
C ASN A 114 0.01 21.33 3.74
N PHE A 115 -1.22 20.89 3.98
CA PHE A 115 -2.05 21.25 5.13
C PHE A 115 -3.07 20.14 5.39
N GLY A 116 -3.37 19.91 6.67
CA GLY A 116 -4.27 18.88 7.15
C GLY A 116 -3.60 17.50 7.24
N ASN A 117 -4.03 16.69 8.21
CA ASN A 117 -3.55 15.33 8.46
C ASN A 117 -4.67 14.35 8.83
N SER A 118 -5.93 14.74 8.67
CA SER A 118 -7.08 14.00 9.18
C SER A 118 -7.64 12.97 8.20
N THR A 119 -7.20 12.97 6.95
CA THR A 119 -7.79 12.16 5.87
C THR A 119 -6.73 11.57 4.95
N ILE A 120 -6.83 10.27 4.67
CA ILE A 120 -6.08 9.59 3.61
C ILE A 120 -7.01 9.26 2.45
N LEU A 121 -6.64 9.71 1.25
CA LEU A 121 -7.41 9.48 0.02
C LEU A 121 -7.03 8.15 -0.63
N ASN A 122 -8.04 7.45 -1.15
CA ASN A 122 -7.81 6.37 -2.10
C ASN A 122 -8.00 6.97 -3.50
N VAL A 123 -6.89 7.23 -4.21
CA VAL A 123 -6.89 7.94 -5.49
C VAL A 123 -7.15 6.94 -6.61
N ASN A 124 -8.29 7.10 -7.30
CA ASN A 124 -8.67 6.26 -8.44
C ASN A 124 -7.93 6.65 -9.73
N LEU A 125 -7.85 7.96 -10.01
CA LEU A 125 -7.24 8.49 -11.22
C LEU A 125 -6.56 9.83 -10.89
N THR A 126 -5.44 10.07 -11.54
CA THR A 126 -4.82 11.38 -11.63
C THR A 126 -4.56 11.69 -13.10
N SER A 127 -4.84 12.92 -13.51
CA SER A 127 -4.64 13.38 -14.89
C SER A 127 -4.20 14.84 -14.92
N LEU A 128 -3.36 15.17 -15.90
CA LEU A 128 -3.03 16.54 -16.28
C LEU A 128 -3.77 16.87 -17.57
N ASN A 129 -4.59 17.92 -17.53
CA ASN A 129 -5.41 18.35 -18.65
C ASN A 129 -4.88 19.68 -19.18
N ILE A 130 -4.41 19.70 -20.43
CA ILE A 130 -3.96 20.91 -21.11
C ILE A 130 -5.06 21.33 -22.09
N PHE A 131 -5.79 22.40 -21.75
CA PHE A 131 -6.82 22.95 -22.61
C PHE A 131 -6.22 23.92 -23.63
N TYR A 132 -6.57 23.75 -24.90
CA TYR A 132 -6.09 24.60 -26.00
C TYR A 132 -7.23 25.02 -26.93
N LYS A 133 -6.98 26.09 -27.68
CA LYS A 133 -7.87 26.59 -28.72
C LYS A 133 -7.17 26.53 -30.06
N TYR A 134 -7.91 26.23 -31.12
CA TYR A 134 -7.39 26.24 -32.49
C TYR A 134 -8.43 26.82 -33.45
N LEU A 135 -7.93 27.43 -34.53
CA LEU A 135 -8.75 27.82 -35.67
C LEU A 135 -9.13 26.56 -36.43
N ASP A 136 -10.42 26.36 -36.67
CA ASP A 136 -10.98 25.33 -37.53
C ASP A 136 -11.56 26.01 -38.79
N PRO A 137 -10.77 26.09 -39.88
CA PRO A 137 -11.17 26.79 -41.08
C PRO A 137 -12.41 26.16 -41.71
N LYS A 138 -13.42 26.97 -42.01
CA LYS A 138 -14.73 26.52 -42.53
C LYS A 138 -15.41 25.43 -41.69
N GLY A 139 -15.07 25.35 -40.41
CA GLY A 139 -15.53 24.33 -39.47
C GLY A 139 -16.96 24.49 -38.96
N SER A 140 -17.62 25.63 -39.28
CA SER A 140 -19.02 25.88 -38.93
C SER A 140 -19.99 25.24 -39.93
N SER A 141 -21.27 25.13 -39.54
CA SER A 141 -22.35 24.68 -40.43
C SER A 141 -22.55 25.60 -41.64
N GLN A 142 -22.13 26.87 -41.53
CA GLN A 142 -22.19 27.87 -42.60
C GLN A 142 -20.87 27.99 -43.38
N LYS A 143 -19.91 27.06 -43.19
CA LYS A 143 -18.59 27.06 -43.84
C LYS A 143 -17.75 28.32 -43.56
N THR A 144 -17.96 28.93 -42.41
CA THR A 144 -17.12 30.00 -41.88
C THR A 144 -16.11 29.46 -40.89
N ASP A 145 -15.00 30.17 -40.76
CA ASP A 145 -13.95 29.85 -39.79
C ASP A 145 -14.50 29.95 -38.36
N THR A 146 -14.08 29.03 -37.50
CA THR A 146 -14.50 29.01 -36.09
C THR A 146 -13.35 28.67 -35.16
N ILE A 147 -13.40 29.14 -33.92
CA ILE A 147 -12.45 28.76 -32.88
C ILE A 147 -13.03 27.60 -32.10
N ARG A 148 -12.32 26.46 -32.10
CA ARG A 148 -12.66 25.29 -31.29
C ARG A 148 -11.78 25.21 -30.06
N THR A 149 -12.33 24.65 -28.99
CA THR A 149 -11.60 24.26 -27.77
C THR A 149 -11.42 22.75 -27.75
N SER A 150 -10.25 22.28 -27.33
CA SER A 150 -10.00 20.86 -27.08
C SER A 150 -9.07 20.68 -25.89
N GLU A 151 -8.81 19.43 -25.53
CA GLU A 151 -8.08 19.00 -24.35
C GLU A 151 -7.05 17.96 -24.76
N PHE A 152 -5.80 18.20 -24.38
CA PHE A 152 -4.76 17.18 -24.37
C PHE A 152 -4.61 16.65 -22.95
N ARG A 153 -5.04 15.40 -22.74
CA ARG A 153 -5.07 14.74 -21.43
C ARG A 153 -3.93 13.75 -21.29
N LEU A 154 -3.13 13.93 -20.23
CA LEU A 154 -2.11 12.98 -19.78
C LEU A 154 -2.63 12.24 -18.55
N ASN A 155 -3.01 10.98 -18.73
CA ASN A 155 -3.39 10.12 -17.62
C ASN A 155 -2.16 9.43 -17.04
N ILE A 156 -2.16 9.19 -15.73
CA ILE A 156 -1.19 8.28 -15.12
C ILE A 156 -1.50 6.85 -15.58
N THR A 157 -0.50 6.18 -16.17
CA THR A 157 -0.59 4.78 -16.61
C THR A 157 0.49 3.93 -15.93
N PRO A 158 0.38 2.60 -15.92
CA PRO A 158 1.42 1.71 -15.35
C PRO A 158 2.81 1.87 -15.99
N GLU A 159 2.90 2.40 -17.21
CA GLU A 159 4.16 2.63 -17.94
C GLU A 159 4.95 3.86 -17.45
N VAL A 160 4.29 4.74 -16.67
CA VAL A 160 4.91 5.89 -16.03
C VAL A 160 5.34 5.52 -14.62
N THR A 161 6.55 5.91 -14.23
CA THR A 161 7.04 5.69 -12.86
C THR A 161 6.13 6.43 -11.86
N GLN A 162 5.47 5.66 -11.00
CA GLN A 162 4.62 6.16 -9.93
C GLN A 162 5.28 5.83 -8.60
N ILE A 163 5.49 6.85 -7.77
CA ILE A 163 6.04 6.67 -6.42
C ILE A 163 5.04 7.24 -5.42
N ASN A 164 4.43 6.36 -4.62
CA ASN A 164 3.59 6.75 -3.51
C ASN A 164 4.47 6.95 -2.28
N HIS A 165 4.53 8.17 -1.78
CA HIS A 165 5.27 8.49 -0.55
C HIS A 165 4.28 8.64 0.61
N ILE A 166 4.49 7.88 1.69
CA ILE A 166 3.73 7.98 2.93
C ILE A 166 4.72 8.02 4.08
N GLN A 167 4.55 9.00 4.97
CA GLN A 167 5.34 9.18 6.18
C GLN A 167 4.42 9.18 7.39
N ASN A 168 4.82 8.46 8.43
CA ASN A 168 4.17 8.48 9.74
C ASN A 168 5.17 8.93 10.80
N ASN A 169 4.69 9.62 11.84
CA ASN A 169 5.41 9.65 13.11
C ASN A 169 4.98 8.41 13.90
N ASN A 170 5.93 7.52 14.20
CA ASN A 170 5.70 6.26 14.91
C ASN A 170 6.43 6.19 16.25
N ASP A 171 7.08 7.27 16.71
CA ASP A 171 7.97 7.24 17.87
C ASP A 171 7.26 6.73 19.14
N GLN A 172 6.00 7.15 19.34
CA GLN A 172 5.17 6.70 20.46
C GLN A 172 4.82 5.21 20.39
N LEU A 173 4.72 4.64 19.17
CA LEU A 173 4.40 3.22 18.97
C LEU A 173 5.63 2.32 19.13
N LEU A 174 6.83 2.90 19.04
CA LEU A 174 8.11 2.19 19.22
C LEU A 174 8.64 2.25 20.65
N ALA A 175 8.05 3.10 21.50
CA ALA A 175 8.39 3.16 22.92
C ALA A 175 8.02 1.84 23.64
N PRO A 176 8.79 1.42 24.67
CA PRO A 176 8.45 0.26 25.48
C PRO A 176 7.02 0.34 26.03
N ASN A 177 6.30 -0.79 25.98
CA ASN A 177 4.91 -0.87 26.39
C ASN A 177 4.59 -2.22 27.03
N ASP A 178 4.13 -2.17 28.28
CA ASP A 178 3.86 -3.36 29.10
C ASP A 178 2.56 -4.09 28.71
N LYS A 179 1.68 -3.45 27.93
CA LYS A 179 0.41 -4.04 27.51
C LYS A 179 0.55 -4.84 26.22
N GLY A 180 1.48 -4.47 25.35
CA GLY A 180 1.54 -5.03 24.00
C GLY A 180 2.48 -4.29 23.06
N THR A 181 2.60 -4.85 21.86
CA THR A 181 3.34 -4.28 20.73
C THR A 181 2.36 -3.82 19.65
N PHE A 182 2.83 -3.05 18.67
CA PHE A 182 1.95 -2.51 17.63
C PHE A 182 2.33 -3.06 16.26
N VAL A 183 1.29 -3.28 15.47
CA VAL A 183 1.40 -3.50 14.03
C VAL A 183 0.56 -2.44 13.32
N LYS A 184 1.15 -1.73 12.37
CA LYS A 184 0.51 -0.61 11.66
C LYS A 184 0.95 -0.55 10.20
N SER A 185 0.02 -0.21 9.32
CA SER A 185 0.30 0.05 7.90
C SER A 185 -0.45 1.28 7.40
N PRO A 186 -0.04 1.87 6.24
CA PRO A 186 1.25 1.71 5.57
C PRO A 186 2.37 2.47 6.29
N ALA A 187 3.64 2.25 5.88
CA ALA A 187 4.82 2.94 6.43
C ALA A 187 4.80 3.01 7.98
N GLY A 188 4.36 1.92 8.61
CA GLY A 188 4.07 1.86 10.04
C GLY A 188 5.14 1.10 10.80
N VAL A 189 4.68 0.32 11.77
CA VAL A 189 5.53 -0.46 12.68
C VAL A 189 5.16 -1.94 12.58
N ASN A 190 6.14 -2.80 12.78
CA ASN A 190 5.98 -4.25 12.79
C ASN A 190 6.42 -4.80 14.14
N THR A 191 5.71 -5.79 14.65
CA THR A 191 6.13 -6.52 15.86
C THR A 191 7.26 -7.49 15.51
N GLU A 192 8.37 -7.42 16.25
CA GLU A 192 9.42 -8.44 16.25
C GLU A 192 9.04 -9.56 17.23
N VAL A 193 9.15 -10.81 16.77
CA VAL A 193 8.89 -12.01 17.56
C VAL A 193 10.17 -12.83 17.63
N THR A 194 10.63 -13.10 18.84
CA THR A 194 11.77 -13.97 19.09
C THR A 194 11.28 -15.33 19.57
N PHE A 195 11.68 -16.38 18.87
CA PHE A 195 11.49 -17.76 19.30
C PHE A 195 12.75 -18.22 20.03
N PRO A 196 12.72 -18.38 21.37
CA PRO A 196 13.88 -18.73 22.17
C PRO A 196 14.16 -20.24 22.09
N ILE A 197 14.47 -20.74 20.88
CA ILE A 197 14.69 -22.17 20.65
C ILE A 197 15.95 -22.65 21.40
N SER A 198 16.89 -21.76 21.70
CA SER A 198 18.09 -22.06 22.49
C SER A 198 17.76 -22.64 23.87
N GLU A 199 16.70 -22.16 24.54
CA GLU A 199 16.26 -22.61 25.85
C GLU A 199 15.79 -24.08 25.87
N ILE A 200 15.30 -24.56 24.73
CA ILE A 200 14.77 -25.93 24.58
C ILE A 200 15.61 -26.80 23.65
N TYR A 201 16.71 -26.28 23.10
CA TYR A 201 17.49 -26.93 22.04
C TYR A 201 17.97 -28.33 22.42
N SER A 202 18.49 -28.51 23.64
CA SER A 202 18.97 -29.80 24.15
C SER A 202 17.87 -30.86 24.23
N LYS A 203 16.62 -30.44 24.49
CA LYS A 203 15.45 -31.34 24.52
C LYS A 203 14.99 -31.73 23.10
N LEU A 204 15.35 -30.93 22.10
CA LEU A 204 14.95 -31.09 20.70
C LEU A 204 16.01 -31.77 19.83
N THR A 205 17.28 -31.83 20.26
CA THR A 205 18.42 -32.30 19.45
C THR A 205 18.11 -33.63 18.74
N ASN A 206 17.57 -34.60 19.46
CA ASN A 206 17.25 -35.94 18.95
C ASN A 206 15.75 -36.19 18.71
N ARG A 207 14.92 -35.14 18.69
CA ARG A 207 13.45 -35.27 18.61
C ARG A 207 12.86 -34.40 17.52
N SER A 208 11.94 -34.93 16.74
CA SER A 208 11.20 -34.12 15.76
C SER A 208 9.96 -33.55 16.43
N LEU A 209 9.72 -32.24 16.25
CA LEU A 209 8.45 -31.64 16.68
C LEU A 209 7.36 -32.05 15.70
N ASN A 210 6.25 -32.54 16.23
CA ASN A 210 5.04 -32.78 15.45
C ASN A 210 4.14 -31.55 15.46
N GLN A 211 4.09 -30.85 16.60
CA GLN A 211 3.24 -29.68 16.78
C GLN A 211 3.95 -28.60 17.59
N ALA A 212 3.81 -27.36 17.12
CA ALA A 212 4.08 -26.14 17.86
C ALA A 212 3.05 -25.12 17.37
N ARG A 213 1.97 -24.90 18.11
CA ARG A 213 0.88 -24.03 17.65
C ARG A 213 1.16 -22.59 18.05
N LEU A 214 1.25 -21.68 17.08
CA LEU A 214 1.41 -20.25 17.34
C LEU A 214 0.08 -19.52 17.12
N MET A 215 -0.35 -18.81 18.17
CA MET A 215 -1.47 -17.88 18.14
C MET A 215 -1.02 -16.56 18.73
N VAL A 216 -1.38 -15.46 18.07
CA VAL A 216 -1.09 -14.10 18.54
C VAL A 216 -2.42 -13.41 18.78
N TYR A 217 -2.62 -12.88 19.98
CA TYR A 217 -3.84 -12.19 20.35
C TYR A 217 -3.70 -10.70 20.13
N ALA A 218 -4.71 -10.10 19.53
CA ALA A 218 -4.85 -8.66 19.50
C ALA A 218 -5.56 -8.20 20.78
N LEU A 219 -5.38 -6.93 21.16
CA LEU A 219 -6.14 -6.31 22.24
C LEU A 219 -7.35 -5.59 21.65
N PRO A 220 -8.58 -5.94 22.06
CA PRO A 220 -9.77 -5.21 21.66
C PRO A 220 -9.63 -3.73 22.02
N GLU A 221 -9.81 -2.86 21.04
CA GLU A 221 -9.79 -1.43 21.29
C GLU A 221 -10.99 -1.02 22.14
N ALA A 222 -10.74 -0.58 23.37
CA ALA A 222 -11.75 0.03 24.20
C ALA A 222 -11.96 1.48 23.73
N ASN A 223 -13.09 1.73 23.06
CA ASN A 223 -13.63 3.06 22.79
C ASN A 223 -12.79 3.97 21.87
N GLN A 224 -12.84 3.70 20.57
CA GLN A 224 -12.44 4.69 19.56
C GLN A 224 -13.67 5.23 18.83
N ASP A 225 -13.62 6.52 18.43
CA ASP A 225 -14.59 7.10 17.51
C ASP A 225 -14.55 6.30 16.19
N GLU A 226 -15.68 5.69 15.81
CA GLU A 226 -15.81 4.88 14.60
C GLU A 226 -15.38 5.63 13.34
N LYS A 227 -15.41 6.97 13.34
CA LYS A 227 -14.99 7.81 12.21
C LYS A 227 -13.49 7.78 11.93
N VAL A 228 -12.67 7.50 12.93
CA VAL A 228 -11.20 7.50 12.83
C VAL A 228 -10.57 6.16 13.21
N LYS A 229 -11.40 5.19 13.62
CA LYS A 229 -10.96 3.85 13.98
C LYS A 229 -10.24 3.16 12.83
N LEU A 230 -9.05 2.65 13.10
CA LEU A 230 -8.33 1.78 12.19
C LEU A 230 -8.67 0.33 12.52
N SER A 231 -9.07 -0.44 11.52
CA SER A 231 -9.29 -1.87 11.71
C SER A 231 -7.94 -2.60 11.83
N PRO A 232 -7.90 -3.74 12.56
CA PRO A 232 -6.79 -4.66 12.48
C PRO A 232 -6.52 -5.09 11.03
N PRO A 233 -5.24 -5.31 10.65
CA PRO A 233 -4.90 -5.90 9.36
C PRO A 233 -5.67 -7.21 9.13
N ASP A 234 -6.28 -7.38 7.96
CA ASP A 234 -7.02 -8.61 7.63
C ASP A 234 -6.10 -9.84 7.63
N HIS A 235 -4.82 -9.65 7.26
CA HIS A 235 -3.79 -10.68 7.33
C HIS A 235 -2.48 -10.15 7.90
N LEU A 236 -1.78 -11.01 8.64
CA LEU A 236 -0.39 -10.82 9.03
C LEU A 236 0.47 -11.91 8.41
N LEU A 237 1.62 -11.50 7.86
CA LEU A 237 2.71 -12.36 7.44
C LEU A 237 3.72 -12.48 8.58
N LEU A 238 3.95 -13.70 9.04
CA LEU A 238 5.07 -14.07 9.90
C LEU A 238 6.23 -14.48 9.00
N VAL A 239 7.27 -13.66 8.91
CA VAL A 239 8.43 -13.88 8.05
C VAL A 239 9.73 -13.70 8.81
N ASN A 240 10.71 -14.57 8.53
CA ASN A 240 12.02 -14.48 9.15
C ASN A 240 12.67 -13.12 8.82
N LYS A 241 13.31 -12.51 9.81
CA LYS A 241 14.00 -11.21 9.68
C LYS A 241 14.96 -11.16 8.49
N ASP A 242 15.74 -12.22 8.29
CA ASP A 242 16.76 -12.29 7.22
C ASP A 242 16.13 -12.49 5.83
N SER A 243 14.90 -13.03 5.78
CA SER A 243 14.16 -13.30 4.54
C SER A 243 13.21 -12.17 4.12
N LEU A 244 12.95 -11.19 4.99
CA LEU A 244 12.03 -10.09 4.71
C LEU A 244 12.51 -9.27 3.50
N LYS A 245 13.81 -8.97 3.44
CA LYS A 245 14.41 -8.28 2.28
C LYS A 245 14.33 -9.19 1.06
N GLY A 246 13.68 -8.72 -0.01
CA GLY A 246 13.47 -9.51 -1.21
C GLY A 246 12.20 -10.38 -1.17
N PHE A 247 11.44 -10.45 -0.07
CA PHE A 247 10.21 -11.23 -0.04
C PHE A 247 9.19 -10.68 -1.04
N PHE A 248 8.92 -9.38 -0.95
CA PHE A 248 7.91 -8.71 -1.78
C PHE A 248 8.44 -8.40 -3.19
N GLU A 249 9.71 -7.98 -3.30
CA GLU A 249 10.34 -7.63 -4.58
C GLU A 249 10.42 -8.85 -5.51
N ASN A 250 10.65 -10.04 -4.94
CA ASN A 250 10.66 -11.29 -5.71
C ASN A 250 9.28 -11.96 -5.77
N ARG A 251 8.21 -11.29 -5.34
CA ARG A 251 6.82 -11.80 -5.35
C ARG A 251 6.69 -13.19 -4.72
N ARG A 252 7.39 -13.42 -3.61
CA ARG A 252 7.35 -14.71 -2.92
C ARG A 252 5.97 -14.92 -2.28
N LEU A 253 5.54 -16.17 -2.28
CA LEU A 253 4.43 -16.64 -1.44
C LEU A 253 4.99 -17.19 -0.14
N HIS A 254 4.13 -17.30 0.86
CA HIS A 254 4.43 -18.07 2.06
C HIS A 254 4.71 -19.55 1.69
N ASP A 255 5.60 -20.19 2.44
CA ASP A 255 6.05 -21.58 2.20
C ASP A 255 5.61 -22.56 3.30
N ASN A 256 4.98 -22.07 4.38
CA ASN A 256 4.64 -22.84 5.58
C ASN A 256 5.86 -23.53 6.23
N VAL A 257 7.05 -23.00 6.01
CA VAL A 257 8.30 -23.50 6.60
C VAL A 257 9.08 -22.33 7.20
N THR A 258 9.44 -21.35 6.39
CA THR A 258 10.19 -20.16 6.81
C THR A 258 9.32 -18.91 6.86
N SER A 259 8.09 -18.99 6.35
CA SER A 259 7.09 -17.93 6.33
C SER A 259 5.67 -18.49 6.40
N PHE A 260 4.81 -17.80 7.15
CA PHE A 260 3.42 -18.20 7.42
C PHE A 260 2.54 -16.97 7.34
N TYR A 261 1.25 -17.13 7.05
CA TYR A 261 0.29 -16.04 7.23
C TYR A 261 -0.86 -16.48 8.12
N ALA A 262 -1.53 -15.52 8.73
CA ALA A 262 -2.75 -15.73 9.48
C ALA A 262 -3.77 -14.66 9.12
N SER A 263 -5.04 -15.05 9.06
CA SER A 263 -6.16 -14.12 8.94
C SER A 263 -6.61 -13.65 10.32
N PHE A 264 -7.05 -12.40 10.41
CA PHE A 264 -7.64 -11.88 11.63
C PHE A 264 -9.00 -12.54 11.91
N ASP A 265 -9.14 -13.12 13.10
CA ASP A 265 -10.40 -13.64 13.61
C ASP A 265 -11.02 -12.60 14.56
N LYS A 266 -12.20 -12.09 14.19
CA LYS A 266 -12.92 -11.07 14.96
C LYS A 266 -13.60 -11.62 16.21
N GLU A 267 -13.91 -12.91 16.26
CA GLU A 267 -14.59 -13.54 17.39
C GLU A 267 -13.60 -13.81 18.53
N THR A 268 -12.44 -14.36 18.18
CA THR A 268 -11.37 -14.65 19.14
C THR A 268 -10.37 -13.51 19.30
N TYR A 269 -10.47 -12.49 18.46
CA TYR A 269 -9.57 -11.34 18.40
C TYR A 269 -8.10 -11.77 18.28
N SER A 270 -7.83 -12.67 17.33
CA SER A 270 -6.54 -13.37 17.22
C SER A 270 -6.09 -13.62 15.78
N TYR A 271 -4.80 -13.92 15.64
CA TYR A 271 -4.14 -14.40 14.43
C TYR A 271 -3.59 -15.79 14.70
N ASN A 272 -4.19 -16.81 14.08
CA ASN A 272 -3.78 -18.20 14.23
C ASN A 272 -2.84 -18.61 13.08
N PHE A 273 -1.55 -18.69 13.35
CA PHE A 273 -0.53 -19.13 12.38
C PHE A 273 -0.45 -20.65 12.25
N GLY A 274 -1.28 -21.39 12.99
CA GLY A 274 -1.32 -22.83 12.95
C GLY A 274 -0.04 -23.45 13.50
N ASN A 275 0.40 -24.55 12.86
CA ASN A 275 1.53 -25.34 13.32
C ASN A 275 2.85 -24.85 12.70
N ILE A 276 3.72 -24.27 13.53
CA ILE A 276 5.05 -23.79 13.15
C ILE A 276 6.15 -24.83 13.43
N ALA A 277 5.82 -26.09 13.74
CA ALA A 277 6.82 -27.14 13.97
C ALA A 277 7.75 -27.35 12.76
N ALA A 278 7.25 -27.17 11.53
CA ALA A 278 8.03 -27.23 10.30
C ALA A 278 9.20 -26.24 10.30
N MET A 279 8.97 -25.02 10.82
CA MET A 279 10.00 -23.99 10.98
C MET A 279 11.11 -24.43 11.92
N ILE A 280 10.74 -24.89 13.12
CA ILE A 280 11.70 -25.31 14.15
C ILE A 280 12.53 -26.49 13.64
N ASN A 281 11.88 -27.49 13.03
CA ASN A 281 12.54 -28.65 12.44
C ASN A 281 13.47 -28.26 11.28
N TYR A 282 13.08 -27.29 10.44
CA TYR A 282 13.89 -26.79 9.33
C TYR A 282 15.20 -26.18 9.83
N TYR A 283 15.14 -25.23 10.77
CA TYR A 283 16.35 -24.59 11.30
C TYR A 283 17.18 -25.55 12.15
N LYS A 284 16.58 -26.49 12.88
CA LYS A 284 17.31 -27.53 13.61
C LYS A 284 18.20 -28.37 12.69
N ARG A 285 17.75 -28.67 11.46
CA ARG A 285 18.58 -29.41 10.48
C ARG A 285 19.73 -28.59 9.92
N GLN A 286 19.61 -27.26 9.93
CA GLN A 286 20.61 -26.36 9.35
C GLN A 286 21.63 -25.85 10.38
N LYS A 287 21.22 -25.72 11.65
CA LYS A 287 22.04 -25.16 12.73
C LYS A 287 22.59 -26.29 13.60
N LYS A 288 23.91 -26.29 13.81
CA LYS A 288 24.64 -27.30 14.60
C LYS A 288 24.78 -26.94 16.09
N GLU A 289 24.28 -25.78 16.47
CA GLU A 289 24.37 -25.21 17.82
C GLU A 289 23.01 -24.64 18.24
N ALA A 290 22.86 -24.29 19.52
CA ALA A 290 21.67 -23.64 20.02
C ALA A 290 21.45 -22.30 19.29
N PHE A 291 20.21 -22.01 18.90
CA PHE A 291 19.87 -20.84 18.10
C PHE A 291 18.54 -20.27 18.55
N ASP A 292 18.36 -18.97 18.36
CA ASP A 292 17.05 -18.32 18.41
C ASP A 292 16.65 -17.84 17.03
N LEU A 293 15.36 -17.65 16.82
CA LEU A 293 14.84 -17.15 15.55
C LEU A 293 14.11 -15.84 15.76
N THR A 294 14.45 -14.84 14.95
CA THR A 294 13.77 -13.56 14.93
C THR A 294 12.89 -13.45 13.68
N TYR A 295 11.62 -13.13 13.91
CA TYR A 295 10.60 -13.00 12.89
C TYR A 295 9.89 -11.65 13.01
N TYR A 296 9.29 -11.19 11.91
CA TYR A 296 8.42 -10.02 11.90
C TYR A 296 6.98 -10.42 11.60
N LEU A 297 6.06 -9.76 12.28
CA LEU A 297 4.64 -9.73 11.94
C LEU A 297 4.37 -8.50 11.07
N VAL A 298 4.12 -8.72 9.79
CA VAL A 298 3.97 -7.66 8.78
C VAL A 298 2.53 -7.66 8.24
N PRO A 299 1.83 -6.52 8.20
CA PRO A 299 0.54 -6.36 7.52
C PRO A 299 0.66 -6.65 6.03
N VAL A 300 -0.18 -7.54 5.52
CA VAL A 300 -0.18 -7.88 4.09
C VAL A 300 -1.58 -7.94 3.51
N ASP A 301 -1.68 -7.59 2.24
CA ASP A 301 -2.85 -7.88 1.42
C ASP A 301 -2.57 -9.18 0.65
N ILE A 302 -3.49 -10.15 0.71
CA ILE A 302 -3.35 -11.46 0.06
C ILE A 302 -4.43 -11.60 -1.01
N THR A 303 -4.02 -11.95 -2.22
CA THR A 303 -4.94 -12.34 -3.30
C THR A 303 -5.15 -13.85 -3.26
N PHE A 304 -6.40 -14.28 -3.30
CA PHE A 304 -6.77 -15.69 -3.29
C PHE A 304 -7.44 -16.10 -4.59
N THR A 305 -7.24 -17.36 -4.99
CA THR A 305 -8.05 -18.04 -6.00
C THR A 305 -8.75 -19.24 -5.38
N THR A 306 -10.06 -19.33 -5.60
CA THR A 306 -10.87 -20.45 -5.12
C THR A 306 -11.10 -21.44 -6.25
N THR A 307 -10.67 -22.69 -6.06
CA THR A 307 -10.89 -23.78 -7.02
C THR A 307 -11.89 -24.80 -6.47
N GLY A 308 -12.78 -25.30 -7.33
CA GLY A 308 -13.68 -26.42 -7.02
C GLY A 308 -14.86 -26.09 -6.11
N GLY A 309 -15.20 -24.80 -5.94
CA GLY A 309 -16.38 -24.40 -5.17
C GLY A 309 -17.69 -24.69 -5.92
N SER A 310 -18.65 -25.26 -5.23
CA SER A 310 -20.04 -25.41 -5.69
C SER A 310 -21.00 -24.82 -4.66
N TYR A 311 -22.28 -24.71 -5.01
CA TYR A 311 -23.30 -24.22 -4.07
C TYR A 311 -23.39 -25.04 -2.78
N TYR A 312 -23.01 -26.32 -2.81
CA TYR A 312 -23.09 -27.26 -1.67
C TYR A 312 -21.74 -27.58 -1.03
N SER A 313 -20.62 -27.11 -1.59
CA SER A 313 -19.29 -27.41 -1.09
C SER A 313 -18.36 -26.21 -1.24
N PRO A 314 -17.83 -25.66 -0.13
CA PRO A 314 -16.88 -24.56 -0.20
C PRO A 314 -15.60 -25.04 -0.93
N GLY A 315 -15.18 -24.26 -1.93
CA GLY A 315 -13.96 -24.54 -2.68
C GLY A 315 -12.70 -24.35 -1.84
N THR A 316 -11.58 -24.84 -2.34
CA THR A 316 -10.28 -24.61 -1.70
C THR A 316 -9.75 -23.25 -2.13
N SER A 317 -9.49 -22.36 -1.16
CA SER A 317 -8.89 -21.05 -1.38
C SER A 317 -7.37 -21.14 -1.26
N THR A 318 -6.66 -20.68 -2.28
CA THR A 318 -5.20 -20.71 -2.34
C THR A 318 -4.65 -19.30 -2.57
N PRO A 319 -3.65 -18.85 -1.80
CA PRO A 319 -3.04 -17.54 -2.02
C PRO A 319 -2.18 -17.55 -3.29
N THR A 320 -2.34 -16.53 -4.13
CA THR A 320 -1.63 -16.36 -5.41
C THR A 320 -0.73 -15.14 -5.45
N ALA A 321 -0.93 -14.20 -4.54
CA ALA A 321 -0.03 -13.06 -4.36
C ALA A 321 -0.10 -12.51 -2.93
N ILE A 322 1.02 -11.99 -2.43
CA ILE A 322 1.14 -11.33 -1.13
C ILE A 322 1.84 -10.00 -1.34
N TYR A 323 1.22 -8.91 -0.90
CA TYR A 323 1.72 -7.54 -1.03
C TYR A 323 1.81 -6.85 0.33
N ASN A 324 2.70 -5.88 0.48
CA ASN A 324 2.65 -4.97 1.63
C ASN A 324 1.28 -4.29 1.68
N GLN A 325 0.66 -4.27 2.85
CA GLN A 325 -0.62 -3.59 2.99
C GLN A 325 -0.44 -2.08 2.87
N MET A 326 -1.12 -1.49 1.87
CA MET A 326 -1.09 -0.05 1.63
C MET A 326 -2.31 0.68 2.22
N LYS A 327 -3.35 -0.08 2.59
CA LYS A 327 -4.54 0.43 3.25
C LYS A 327 -4.25 0.67 4.74
N PRO A 328 -4.54 1.86 5.28
CA PRO A 328 -4.39 2.13 6.70
C PRO A 328 -5.07 1.08 7.58
N SER A 329 -4.28 0.48 8.46
CA SER A 329 -4.69 -0.52 9.45
C SER A 329 -3.79 -0.42 10.67
N ALA A 330 -4.31 -0.74 11.84
CA ALA A 330 -3.53 -0.78 13.07
C ALA A 330 -4.12 -1.78 14.05
N VAL A 331 -3.25 -2.42 14.81
CA VAL A 331 -3.64 -3.29 15.91
C VAL A 331 -2.56 -3.31 16.97
N MET A 332 -2.98 -3.39 18.23
CA MET A 332 -2.10 -3.69 19.35
C MET A 332 -2.15 -5.19 19.63
N LEU A 333 -0.99 -5.84 19.68
CA LEU A 333 -0.85 -7.27 19.95
C LEU A 333 -0.45 -7.48 21.41
N GLU A 334 -1.16 -8.35 22.12
CA GLU A 334 -0.94 -8.65 23.53
C GLU A 334 0.43 -9.32 23.72
N ASN A 335 1.24 -8.80 24.65
CA ASN A 335 2.58 -9.34 24.94
C ASN A 335 2.68 -10.02 26.31
N LYS A 336 1.54 -10.32 26.96
CA LYS A 336 1.56 -10.97 28.27
C LYS A 336 2.16 -12.38 28.16
N PRO A 337 3.08 -12.78 29.06
CA PRO A 337 3.77 -14.06 28.97
C PRO A 337 2.86 -15.28 28.85
N GLU A 338 1.71 -15.29 29.50
CA GLU A 338 0.73 -16.39 29.45
C GLU A 338 0.06 -16.55 28.08
N LYS A 339 0.05 -15.51 27.25
CA LYS A 339 -0.53 -15.50 25.90
C LYS A 339 0.50 -15.77 24.80
N LEU A 340 1.79 -15.70 25.14
CA LEU A 340 2.91 -15.95 24.22
C LEU A 340 3.49 -17.38 24.36
N LYS A 341 2.75 -18.29 25.01
CA LYS A 341 3.17 -19.68 25.19
C LYS A 341 2.94 -20.51 23.93
N LEU A 342 3.90 -21.37 23.61
CA LEU A 342 3.81 -22.36 22.55
C LEU A 342 3.59 -23.74 23.15
N ASP A 343 2.45 -24.36 22.84
CA ASP A 343 2.22 -25.76 23.15
C ASP A 343 2.98 -26.64 22.14
N ILE A 344 3.95 -27.39 22.66
CA ILE A 344 4.85 -28.22 21.84
C ILE A 344 4.59 -29.71 22.09
N ILE A 345 4.40 -30.46 21.00
CA ILE A 345 4.30 -31.93 21.01
C ILE A 345 5.42 -32.48 20.12
N TYR A 346 6.20 -33.42 20.65
CA TYR A 346 7.29 -34.08 19.93
C TYR A 346 7.22 -35.60 20.13
N SER A 347 7.78 -36.34 19.17
CA SER A 347 7.98 -37.79 19.28
C SER A 347 9.45 -38.10 19.53
N SER A 348 9.70 -39.12 20.35
CA SER A 348 10.97 -39.83 20.42
C SER A 348 10.89 -41.10 19.58
N PHE A 349 11.86 -41.29 18.69
CA PHE A 349 12.07 -42.57 17.99
C PHE A 349 13.28 -43.27 18.58
#